data_AF-A0A6N2MP64-F1
#
_entry.id   AF-A0A6N2MP64-F1
#
_cell.length_a   1.000
_cell.length_b   1.000
_cell.length_c   1.000
_cell.angle_alpha   90.00
_cell.angle_beta   90.00
_cell.angle_gamma   90.00
#
_symmetry.space_group_name_H-M   'P 1'
#
loop_
_entity.id
_entity.type
_entity.pdbx_description
1 polymer ?
#
loop_
_entity_poly.entity_id
_entity_poly.type
_entity_poly.pdbx_seq_one_letter_code
_entity_poly.pdbx_strand_id
1 'polypeptide(L)'
;MSRRVVPACGSLCFFCPSLRARSRQPVKRYKKLIADILPPSILQETEPNDRKIGKLCEYASKNPLRIPKITDTLEQRFYKELRHENFGSVKVVVCIYRKLLSSCKEQMPLFASSLLSIVRTLLEQTGKDDLRLLACNVLVDFISCQMDGTYMFNLEGLIPKLCQLAQEAGNNERTLRLRSAGLQVLGSMVCFMGEQAHISMDFDSIISVTLENYIDFQMNPDTMEDQWVQGVLKTEDNGSSFPDISKKVSLSDLTTKPELDLAIVHLTGLGYVYVTWLD
;
A
#
# COMPACT_ATOMS: atom_id res chain seq x y z
N MET A 1 8.06 2.13 66.78
CA MET A 1 7.06 1.42 65.95
C MET A 1 6.41 2.40 65.00
N SER A 2 6.72 2.33 63.70
CA SER A 2 6.20 3.26 62.68
C SER A 2 4.85 2.75 62.15
N ARG A 3 3.77 3.49 62.40
CA ARG A 3 2.43 3.17 61.88
C ARG A 3 2.40 3.52 60.39
N ARG A 4 2.32 2.52 59.51
CA ARG A 4 1.94 2.72 58.10
C ARG A 4 0.48 3.13 58.04
N VAL A 5 0.22 4.41 57.80
CA VAL A 5 -1.13 4.88 57.45
C VAL A 5 -1.33 4.61 55.96
N VAL A 6 -2.20 3.66 55.65
CA VAL A 6 -2.70 3.41 54.29
C VAL A 6 -3.78 4.46 53.99
N PRO A 7 -3.77 5.16 52.84
CA PRO A 7 -4.85 6.09 52.55
C PRO A 7 -6.11 5.31 52.17
N ALA A 8 -7.09 5.31 53.08
CA ALA A 8 -8.47 4.95 52.81
C ALA A 8 -9.15 6.13 52.09
N CYS A 9 -8.99 6.23 50.77
CA CYS A 9 -9.92 7.00 49.94
C CYS A 9 -9.81 6.57 48.47
N GLY A 10 -10.57 5.54 48.09
CA GLY A 10 -10.66 5.05 46.72
C GLY A 10 -11.85 5.59 45.92
N SER A 11 -12.76 6.38 46.51
CA SER A 11 -14.08 6.61 45.90
C SER A 11 -14.65 8.02 45.89
N LEU A 12 -14.06 9.06 46.51
CA LEU A 12 -14.70 10.38 46.53
C LEU A 12 -13.71 11.54 46.35
N CYS A 13 -13.41 11.89 45.10
CA CYS A 13 -13.11 13.28 44.75
C CYS A 13 -13.43 13.52 43.27
N PHE A 14 -14.52 14.26 43.02
CA PHE A 14 -14.95 14.68 41.67
C PHE A 14 -14.22 15.97 41.22
N PHE A 15 -13.67 16.74 42.17
CA PHE A 15 -13.01 18.03 41.93
C PHE A 15 -11.48 17.95 41.68
N CYS A 16 -10.88 16.75 41.69
CA CYS A 16 -9.47 16.56 41.38
C CYS A 16 -9.27 15.48 40.31
N PRO A 17 -9.41 15.80 39.01
CA PRO A 17 -9.17 14.84 37.92
C PRO A 17 -7.77 14.21 37.95
N SER A 18 -6.80 14.88 38.56
CA SER A 18 -5.40 14.44 38.72
C SER A 18 -5.17 13.42 39.85
N LEU A 19 -6.11 13.25 40.78
CA LEU A 19 -5.98 12.37 41.96
C LEU A 19 -6.94 11.18 41.96
N ARG A 20 -7.77 11.02 40.92
CA ARG A 20 -8.55 9.80 40.72
C ARG A 20 -7.58 8.63 40.67
N ALA A 21 -7.83 7.57 41.45
CA ALA A 21 -7.20 6.27 41.26
C ALA A 21 -7.58 5.77 39.85
N ARG A 22 -6.81 6.22 38.86
CA ARG A 22 -6.99 5.87 37.45
C ARG A 22 -6.75 4.37 37.40
N SER A 23 -7.84 3.61 37.32
CA SER A 23 -7.83 2.18 37.08
C SER A 23 -6.69 1.84 36.11
N ARG A 24 -5.71 1.07 36.59
CA ARG A 24 -4.37 0.90 36.05
C ARG A 24 -4.33 0.07 34.74
N GLN A 25 -5.30 0.19 33.83
CA GLN A 25 -5.42 -0.74 32.69
C GLN A 25 -5.80 -0.21 31.28
N PRO A 26 -5.63 1.08 30.92
CA PRO A 26 -5.62 1.46 29.48
C PRO A 26 -4.21 1.46 28.85
N VAL A 27 -3.16 1.76 29.62
CA VAL A 27 -1.81 2.04 29.06
C VAL A 27 -1.11 0.80 28.51
N LYS A 28 -1.57 -0.41 28.88
CA LYS A 28 -0.98 -1.69 28.42
C LYS A 28 -1.86 -2.44 27.41
N ARG A 29 -3.07 -1.95 27.07
CA ARG A 29 -4.00 -2.69 26.20
C ARG A 29 -3.42 -2.90 24.81
N TYR A 30 -2.84 -1.85 24.22
CA TYR A 30 -2.19 -1.97 22.90
C TYR A 30 -1.00 -2.95 22.93
N LYS A 31 -0.22 -2.97 24.02
CA LYS A 31 0.89 -3.92 24.17
C LYS A 31 0.40 -5.37 24.15
N LYS A 32 -0.73 -5.65 24.82
CA LYS A 32 -1.37 -6.98 24.78
C LYS A 32 -1.85 -7.32 23.37
N LEU A 33 -2.54 -6.38 22.70
CA LEU A 33 -3.00 -6.59 21.32
C LEU A 33 -1.84 -6.88 20.36
N ILE A 34 -0.73 -6.13 20.47
CA ILE A 34 0.48 -6.37 19.66
C ILE A 34 1.09 -7.74 19.99
N ALA A 35 1.18 -8.12 21.27
CA ALA A 35 1.70 -9.44 21.66
C ALA A 35 0.82 -10.60 21.18
N ASP A 36 -0.50 -10.40 21.13
CA ASP A 36 -1.46 -11.39 20.64
C ASP A 36 -1.38 -11.57 19.11
N ILE A 37 -1.00 -10.52 18.37
CA ILE A 37 -0.80 -10.57 16.90
C ILE A 37 0.56 -11.18 16.56
N LEU A 38 1.60 -10.76 17.30
CA LEU A 38 2.99 -11.11 17.04
C LEU A 38 3.55 -11.86 18.28
N PRO A 39 3.32 -13.18 18.41
CA PRO A 39 3.89 -13.97 19.50
C PRO A 39 5.43 -14.07 19.39
N PRO A 40 6.17 -14.33 20.50
CA PRO A 40 7.63 -14.31 20.51
C PRO A 40 8.37 -15.43 19.78
N SER A 41 7.70 -16.52 19.36
CA SER A 41 8.42 -17.76 18.99
C SER A 41 7.80 -18.63 17.89
N ILE A 42 6.66 -18.27 17.29
CA ILE A 42 5.95 -19.17 16.36
C ILE A 42 5.26 -18.38 15.24
N LEU A 43 6.04 -17.82 14.31
CA LEU A 43 5.52 -17.21 13.08
C LEU A 43 6.49 -17.48 11.93
N GLN A 44 6.76 -18.76 11.61
CA GLN A 44 7.48 -19.04 10.38
C GLN A 44 6.58 -18.95 9.15
N GLU A 45 5.30 -19.33 9.21
CA GLU A 45 4.42 -19.28 8.01
C GLU A 45 2.93 -19.02 8.29
N THR A 46 2.58 -18.41 9.43
CA THR A 46 1.17 -18.10 9.70
C THR A 46 0.78 -16.79 9.03
N GLU A 47 -0.22 -16.85 8.15
CA GLU A 47 -0.83 -15.70 7.49
C GLU A 47 -1.27 -14.63 8.52
N PRO A 48 -1.14 -13.32 8.20
CA PRO A 48 -1.55 -12.26 9.11
C PRO A 48 -3.00 -12.44 9.57
N ASN A 49 -3.22 -12.47 10.89
CA ASN A 49 -4.57 -12.63 11.43
C ASN A 49 -5.33 -11.30 11.34
N ASP A 50 -6.05 -11.10 10.24
CA ASP A 50 -6.82 -9.89 9.94
C ASP A 50 -7.78 -9.48 11.06
N ARG A 51 -8.39 -10.45 11.75
CA ARG A 51 -9.29 -10.17 12.87
C ARG A 51 -8.56 -9.55 14.05
N LYS A 52 -7.35 -10.03 14.37
CA LYS A 52 -6.54 -9.45 15.46
C LYS A 52 -5.95 -8.11 15.06
N ILE A 53 -5.47 -7.96 13.82
CA ILE A 53 -4.97 -6.70 13.28
C ILE A 53 -6.08 -5.64 13.30
N GLY A 54 -7.28 -5.98 12.83
CA GLY A 54 -8.45 -5.11 12.86
C GLY A 54 -8.77 -4.59 14.26
N LYS A 55 -8.70 -5.44 15.29
CA LYS A 55 -8.92 -5.01 16.70
C LYS A 55 -7.89 -3.99 17.19
N LEU A 56 -6.63 -4.11 16.76
CA LEU A 56 -5.59 -3.13 17.10
C LEU A 56 -5.86 -1.80 16.40
N CYS A 57 -6.18 -1.82 15.11
CA CYS A 57 -6.46 -0.62 14.33
C CYS A 57 -7.76 0.07 14.78
N GLU A 58 -8.81 -0.68 15.13
CA GLU A 58 -10.04 -0.13 15.72
C GLU A 58 -9.79 0.50 17.10
N TYR A 59 -8.90 -0.10 17.89
CA TYR A 59 -8.46 0.54 19.13
C TYR A 59 -7.69 1.83 18.87
N ALA A 60 -6.81 1.84 17.87
CA ALA A 60 -6.00 2.99 17.49
C ALA A 60 -6.86 4.16 17.02
N SER A 61 -7.85 3.92 16.15
CA SER A 61 -8.76 4.95 15.65
C SER A 61 -9.57 5.61 16.77
N LYS A 62 -10.01 4.83 17.77
CA LYS A 62 -10.69 5.34 18.97
C LYS A 62 -9.76 6.02 19.97
N ASN A 63 -8.44 5.90 19.81
CA ASN A 63 -7.44 6.44 20.74
C ASN A 63 -6.25 7.08 20.00
N PRO A 64 -6.43 8.17 19.23
CA PRO A 64 -5.39 8.77 18.39
C PRO A 64 -4.07 9.07 19.12
N LEU A 65 -4.13 9.54 20.36
CA LEU A 65 -2.95 9.83 21.20
C LEU A 65 -2.08 8.60 21.52
N ARG A 66 -2.57 7.39 21.22
CA ARG A 66 -1.81 6.13 21.35
C ARG A 66 -1.14 5.70 20.08
N ILE A 67 -1.53 6.23 18.91
CA ILE A 67 -0.97 5.85 17.62
C ILE A 67 0.56 5.98 17.62
N PRO A 68 1.18 7.11 18.03
CA PRO A 68 2.64 7.23 18.02
C PRO A 68 3.35 6.17 18.88
N LYS A 69 2.75 5.76 20.00
CA LYS A 69 3.33 4.71 20.86
C LYS A 69 3.14 3.31 20.30
N ILE A 70 2.06 3.08 19.56
CA ILE A 70 1.80 1.83 18.86
C ILE A 70 2.82 1.68 17.74
N THR A 71 2.98 2.71 16.91
CA THR A 71 3.85 2.68 15.73
C THR A 71 5.32 2.65 16.10
N ASP A 72 5.75 3.38 17.14
CA ASP A 72 7.12 3.23 17.68
C ASP A 72 7.42 1.78 18.11
N THR A 73 6.45 1.12 18.77
CA THR A 73 6.61 -0.30 19.17
C THR A 73 6.67 -1.22 17.94
N LEU A 74 5.85 -0.96 16.92
CA LEU A 74 5.80 -1.76 15.69
C LEU A 74 7.07 -1.57 14.85
N GLU A 75 7.56 -0.34 14.73
CA GLU A 75 8.78 0.01 14.00
C GLU A 75 10.03 -0.60 14.65
N GLN A 76 10.18 -0.46 15.96
CA GLN A 76 11.26 -1.12 16.70
C GLN A 76 11.24 -2.64 16.48
N ARG A 77 10.04 -3.22 16.47
CA ARG A 77 9.86 -4.64 16.20
C ARG A 77 10.18 -5.00 14.75
N PHE A 78 9.73 -4.23 13.78
CA PHE A 78 10.03 -4.42 12.36
C PHE A 78 11.54 -4.53 12.14
N TYR A 79 12.31 -3.54 12.60
CA TYR A 79 13.77 -3.54 12.42
C TYR A 79 14.44 -4.69 13.17
N LYS A 80 13.94 -5.02 14.36
CA LYS A 80 14.44 -6.18 15.11
C LYS A 80 14.21 -7.47 14.32
N GLU A 81 12.99 -7.74 13.88
CA GLU A 81 12.65 -9.00 13.19
C GLU A 81 13.30 -9.09 11.80
N LEU A 82 13.47 -7.96 11.10
CA LEU A 82 14.20 -7.90 9.83
C LEU A 82 15.66 -8.34 10.00
N ARG A 83 16.35 -7.87 11.05
CA ARG A 83 17.74 -8.27 11.36
C ARG A 83 17.88 -9.74 11.73
N HIS A 84 16.82 -10.36 12.26
CA HIS A 84 16.79 -11.79 12.58
C HIS A 84 16.21 -12.64 11.44
N GLU A 85 15.97 -12.05 10.26
CA GLU A 85 15.36 -12.70 9.10
C GLU A 85 14.00 -13.35 9.38
N ASN A 86 13.26 -12.85 10.38
CA ASN A 86 11.91 -13.31 10.68
C ASN A 86 10.90 -12.59 9.78
N PHE A 87 10.90 -12.96 8.50
CA PHE A 87 10.08 -12.30 7.48
C PHE A 87 8.58 -12.46 7.69
N GLY A 88 8.13 -13.52 8.38
CA GLY A 88 6.73 -13.68 8.79
C GLY A 88 6.27 -12.53 9.68
N SER A 89 7.05 -12.21 10.72
CA SER A 89 6.74 -11.07 11.60
C SER A 89 6.84 -9.72 10.87
N VAL A 90 7.82 -9.57 9.96
CA VAL A 90 7.96 -8.37 9.13
C VAL A 90 6.70 -8.14 8.29
N LYS A 91 6.23 -9.16 7.57
CA LYS A 91 4.99 -9.10 6.76
C LYS A 91 3.79 -8.68 7.63
N VAL A 92 3.65 -9.26 8.83
CA VAL A 92 2.56 -8.92 9.76
C VAL A 92 2.63 -7.46 10.22
N VAL A 93 3.80 -6.92 10.56
CA VAL A 93 3.93 -5.51 10.94
C VAL A 93 3.47 -4.60 9.80
N VAL A 94 3.90 -4.90 8.57
CA VAL A 94 3.52 -4.12 7.38
C VAL A 94 2.01 -4.19 7.13
N CYS A 95 1.38 -5.35 7.31
CA CYS A 95 -0.08 -5.50 7.25
C CYS A 95 -0.81 -4.64 8.30
N ILE A 96 -0.23 -4.47 9.50
CA ILE A 96 -0.80 -3.57 10.51
C ILE A 96 -0.75 -2.12 10.03
N TYR A 97 0.37 -1.65 9.47
CA TYR A 97 0.46 -0.30 8.91
C TYR A 97 -0.52 -0.08 7.75
N ARG A 98 -0.62 -1.05 6.84
CA ARG A 98 -1.60 -1.03 5.75
C ARG A 98 -3.03 -0.89 6.28
N LYS A 99 -3.38 -1.64 7.35
CA LYS A 99 -4.69 -1.51 7.99
C LYS A 99 -4.88 -0.16 8.70
N LEU A 100 -3.82 0.42 9.28
CA LEU A 100 -3.86 1.77 9.86
C LEU A 100 -4.17 2.84 8.80
N LEU A 101 -3.65 2.73 7.58
CA LEU A 101 -4.00 3.66 6.48
C LEU A 101 -5.51 3.73 6.26
N SER A 102 -6.16 2.57 6.17
CA SER A 102 -7.62 2.50 5.98
C SER A 102 -8.44 2.87 7.23
N SER A 103 -7.92 2.60 8.44
CA SER A 103 -8.69 2.77 9.69
C SER A 103 -8.46 4.11 10.40
N CYS A 104 -7.38 4.81 10.06
CA CYS A 104 -6.91 6.01 10.75
C CYS A 104 -6.45 7.09 9.74
N LYS A 105 -7.14 7.21 8.60
CA LYS A 105 -6.76 8.11 7.48
C LYS A 105 -6.54 9.56 7.94
N GLU A 106 -7.44 10.10 8.75
CA GLU A 106 -7.33 11.46 9.32
C GLU A 106 -6.15 11.62 10.29
N GLN A 107 -5.68 10.53 10.88
CA GLN A 107 -4.56 10.51 11.82
C GLN A 107 -3.24 10.06 11.17
N MET A 108 -3.19 9.94 9.84
CA MET A 108 -2.00 9.57 9.07
C MET A 108 -0.72 10.32 9.48
N PRO A 109 -0.75 11.64 9.78
CA PRO A 109 0.43 12.36 10.27
C PRO A 109 1.10 11.77 11.51
N LEU A 110 0.38 11.00 12.32
CA LEU A 110 0.93 10.36 13.52
C LEU A 110 1.79 9.12 13.22
N PHE A 111 1.79 8.61 11.99
CA PHE A 111 2.50 7.38 11.64
C PHE A 111 3.12 7.34 10.23
N ALA A 112 2.86 8.33 9.38
CA ALA A 112 3.35 8.34 8.00
C ALA A 112 4.88 8.25 7.90
N SER A 113 5.63 8.97 8.74
CA SER A 113 7.09 8.93 8.74
C SER A 113 7.64 7.52 9.02
N SER A 114 7.08 6.86 10.05
CA SER A 114 7.40 5.49 10.44
C SER A 114 7.10 4.50 9.31
N LEU A 115 5.92 4.63 8.68
CA LEU A 115 5.53 3.79 7.54
C LEU A 115 6.45 3.98 6.33
N LEU A 116 6.72 5.23 5.96
CA LEU A 116 7.59 5.54 4.83
C LEU A 116 9.00 5.01 5.09
N SER A 117 9.53 5.12 6.31
CA SER A 117 10.84 4.55 6.66
C SER A 117 10.88 3.03 6.51
N ILE A 118 9.81 2.34 6.92
CA ILE A 118 9.66 0.89 6.71
C ILE A 118 9.63 0.56 5.22
N VAL A 119 8.84 1.30 4.42
CA VAL A 119 8.75 1.11 2.96
C VAL A 119 10.11 1.29 2.30
N ARG A 120 10.86 2.36 2.63
CA ARG A 120 12.22 2.58 2.10
C ARG A 120 13.11 1.37 2.39
N THR A 121 13.09 0.90 3.64
CA THR A 121 13.90 -0.25 4.07
C THR A 121 13.53 -1.55 3.33
N LEU A 122 12.25 -1.77 3.05
CA LEU A 122 11.80 -2.96 2.34
C LEU A 122 12.17 -2.94 0.86
N LEU A 123 12.06 -1.77 0.20
CA LEU A 123 12.49 -1.60 -1.20
C LEU A 123 14.00 -1.86 -1.38
N GLU A 124 14.80 -1.61 -0.34
CA GLU A 124 16.24 -1.90 -0.27
C GLU A 124 16.58 -3.40 -0.13
N GLN A 125 15.62 -4.28 0.19
CA GLN A 125 15.87 -5.72 0.39
C GLN A 125 16.05 -6.47 -0.95
N THR A 126 17.19 -6.26 -1.60
CA THR A 126 17.56 -6.94 -2.85
C THR A 126 17.55 -8.46 -2.68
N GLY A 127 16.99 -9.18 -3.67
CA GLY A 127 16.83 -10.63 -3.62
C GLY A 127 15.71 -11.15 -2.71
N LYS A 128 14.97 -10.28 -2.01
CA LYS A 128 13.75 -10.63 -1.25
C LYS A 128 12.50 -10.05 -1.91
N ASP A 129 12.14 -10.61 -3.06
CA ASP A 129 11.09 -10.08 -3.95
C ASP A 129 9.75 -9.89 -3.24
N ASP A 130 9.35 -10.84 -2.39
CA ASP A 130 8.13 -10.76 -1.56
C ASP A 130 8.05 -9.47 -0.73
N LEU A 131 9.18 -9.04 -0.16
CA LEU A 131 9.24 -7.85 0.68
C LEU A 131 9.15 -6.57 -0.16
N ARG A 132 9.80 -6.57 -1.33
CA ARG A 132 9.78 -5.47 -2.29
C ARG A 132 8.38 -5.30 -2.88
N LEU A 133 7.73 -6.40 -3.27
CA LEU A 133 6.33 -6.41 -3.71
C LEU A 133 5.38 -5.89 -2.63
N LEU A 134 5.56 -6.33 -1.38
CA LEU A 134 4.74 -5.85 -0.26
C LEU A 134 4.92 -4.34 -0.03
N ALA A 135 6.15 -3.81 -0.19
CA ALA A 135 6.42 -2.39 -0.10
C ALA A 135 5.71 -1.59 -1.20
N CYS A 136 5.76 -2.06 -2.45
CA CYS A 136 5.04 -1.45 -3.57
C CYS A 136 3.53 -1.39 -3.31
N ASN A 137 2.93 -2.50 -2.89
CA ASN A 137 1.48 -2.55 -2.58
C ASN A 137 1.08 -1.55 -1.49
N VAL A 138 1.86 -1.46 -0.40
CA VAL A 138 1.60 -0.49 0.67
C VAL A 138 1.82 0.94 0.22
N LEU A 139 2.77 1.18 -0.69
CA LEU A 139 3.04 2.50 -1.22
C LEU A 139 1.92 2.99 -2.14
N VAL A 140 1.31 2.11 -2.95
CA VAL A 140 0.07 2.42 -3.68
C VAL A 140 -1.04 2.81 -2.70
N ASP A 141 -1.30 1.99 -1.68
CA ASP A 141 -2.31 2.30 -0.64
C ASP A 141 -2.03 3.65 0.05
N PHE A 142 -0.75 3.97 0.30
CA PHE A 142 -0.34 5.24 0.88
C PHE A 142 -0.61 6.42 -0.05
N ILE A 143 -0.23 6.33 -1.33
CA ILE A 143 -0.43 7.37 -2.34
C ILE A 143 -1.94 7.63 -2.52
N SER A 144 -2.76 6.59 -2.63
CA SER A 144 -4.22 6.72 -2.75
C SER A 144 -4.90 7.31 -1.50
N CYS A 145 -4.20 7.38 -0.36
CA CYS A 145 -4.69 8.03 0.85
C CYS A 145 -4.36 9.52 0.94
N GLN A 146 -3.54 10.07 0.04
CA GLN A 146 -3.13 11.47 0.09
C GLN A 146 -4.31 12.39 -0.27
N MET A 147 -4.40 13.51 0.45
CA MET A 147 -5.39 14.56 0.19
C MET A 147 -4.74 15.85 -0.32
N ASP A 148 -3.44 16.01 -0.08
CA ASP A 148 -2.63 17.17 -0.42
C ASP A 148 -1.16 16.74 -0.65
N GLY A 149 -0.32 17.70 -1.03
CA GLY A 149 1.10 17.50 -1.30
C GLY A 149 2.00 17.31 -0.07
N THR A 150 1.47 17.11 1.15
CA THR A 150 2.27 17.05 2.40
C THR A 150 3.43 16.05 2.33
N TYR A 151 3.23 14.91 1.65
CA TYR A 151 4.23 13.86 1.53
C TYR A 151 4.89 13.78 0.15
N MET A 152 4.65 14.75 -0.74
CA MET A 152 5.18 14.74 -2.10
C MET A 152 6.69 14.53 -2.12
N PHE A 153 7.46 15.39 -1.42
CA PHE A 153 8.91 15.27 -1.34
C PHE A 153 9.39 13.89 -0.83
N ASN A 154 8.67 13.31 0.14
CA ASN A 154 9.03 12.00 0.68
C ASN A 154 8.82 10.86 -0.33
N LEU A 155 7.79 10.99 -1.18
CA LEU A 155 7.43 10.07 -2.24
C LEU A 155 8.35 10.23 -3.44
N GLU A 156 8.71 11.47 -3.80
CA GLU A 156 9.68 11.76 -4.85
C GLU A 156 11.04 11.14 -4.59
N GLY A 157 11.51 11.19 -3.33
CA GLY A 157 12.74 10.51 -2.93
C GLY A 157 12.73 8.99 -3.11
N LEU A 158 11.59 8.37 -3.47
CA LEU A 158 11.48 6.95 -3.81
C LEU A 158 11.48 6.69 -5.32
N ILE A 159 11.27 7.70 -6.17
CA ILE A 159 11.16 7.54 -7.62
C ILE A 159 12.39 6.81 -8.21
N PRO A 160 13.64 7.18 -7.92
CA PRO A 160 14.80 6.49 -8.49
C PRO A 160 14.81 4.99 -8.19
N LYS A 161 14.40 4.60 -6.98
CA LYS A 161 14.33 3.20 -6.57
C LYS A 161 13.21 2.43 -7.26
N LEU A 162 12.08 3.09 -7.50
CA LEU A 162 10.94 2.51 -8.20
C LEU A 162 11.23 2.33 -9.69
N CYS A 163 11.91 3.30 -10.33
CA CYS A 163 12.42 3.15 -11.69
C CYS A 163 13.38 1.95 -11.80
N GLN A 164 14.30 1.79 -10.84
CA GLN A 164 15.19 0.62 -10.80
C GLN A 164 14.41 -0.70 -10.70
N LEU A 165 13.34 -0.76 -9.89
CA LEU A 165 12.50 -1.95 -9.79
C LEU A 165 11.76 -2.25 -11.09
N ALA A 166 11.28 -1.21 -11.77
CA ALA A 166 10.63 -1.33 -13.07
C ALA A 166 11.61 -1.72 -14.20
N GLN A 167 12.93 -1.66 -13.97
CA GLN A 167 13.98 -2.11 -14.88
C GLN A 167 14.72 -3.38 -14.39
N GLU A 168 14.16 -4.13 -13.44
CA GLU A 168 14.82 -5.32 -12.89
C GLU A 168 15.19 -6.32 -14.01
N ALA A 169 16.43 -6.80 -14.03
CA ALA A 169 16.94 -7.61 -15.15
C ALA A 169 16.37 -9.04 -15.18
N GLY A 170 16.19 -9.57 -16.40
CA GLY A 170 15.70 -10.92 -16.65
C GLY A 170 14.23 -10.98 -17.05
N ASN A 171 13.82 -12.11 -17.66
CA ASN A 171 12.49 -12.29 -18.25
C ASN A 171 11.67 -13.39 -17.55
N ASN A 172 12.01 -13.72 -16.30
CA ASN A 172 11.22 -14.68 -15.55
C ASN A 172 9.97 -14.03 -14.94
N GLU A 173 8.98 -14.84 -14.57
CA GLU A 173 7.71 -14.36 -14.02
C GLU A 173 7.90 -13.51 -12.76
N ARG A 174 8.89 -13.82 -11.91
CA ARG A 174 9.17 -13.05 -10.68
C ARG A 174 9.66 -11.64 -11.01
N THR A 175 10.56 -11.52 -11.99
CA THR A 175 11.04 -10.24 -12.49
C THR A 175 9.89 -9.43 -13.08
N LEU A 176 9.03 -10.04 -13.90
CA LEU A 176 7.87 -9.35 -14.46
C LEU A 176 6.92 -8.82 -13.37
N ARG A 177 6.68 -9.60 -12.32
CA ARG A 177 5.87 -9.15 -11.16
C ARG A 177 6.50 -7.95 -10.46
N LEU A 178 7.81 -7.96 -10.25
CA LEU A 178 8.52 -6.81 -9.66
C LEU A 178 8.46 -5.57 -10.55
N ARG A 179 8.68 -5.74 -11.86
CA ARG A 179 8.58 -4.63 -12.81
C ARG A 179 7.19 -4.02 -12.81
N SER A 180 6.17 -4.88 -12.90
CA SER A 180 4.76 -4.48 -12.84
C SER A 180 4.42 -3.74 -11.54
N ALA A 181 4.88 -4.24 -10.39
CA ALA A 181 4.65 -3.57 -9.10
C ALA A 181 5.35 -2.21 -9.02
N GLY A 182 6.58 -2.08 -9.55
CA GLY A 182 7.27 -0.80 -9.67
C GLY A 182 6.50 0.19 -10.55
N LEU A 183 6.09 -0.25 -11.75
CA LEU A 183 5.28 0.55 -12.68
C LEU A 183 3.92 0.95 -12.09
N GLN A 184 3.27 0.09 -11.31
CA GLN A 184 2.00 0.41 -10.65
C GLN A 184 2.15 1.57 -9.66
N VAL A 185 3.23 1.55 -8.86
CA VAL A 185 3.52 2.66 -7.94
C VAL A 185 3.85 3.92 -8.73
N LEU A 186 4.67 3.83 -9.78
CA LEU A 186 5.02 4.96 -10.63
C LEU A 186 3.78 5.59 -11.30
N GLY A 187 2.87 4.76 -11.82
CA GLY A 187 1.60 5.23 -12.37
C GLY A 187 0.75 5.95 -11.31
N SER A 188 0.67 5.38 -10.10
CA SER A 188 -0.01 6.04 -8.97
C SER A 188 0.63 7.38 -8.61
N MET A 189 1.96 7.46 -8.66
CA MET A 189 2.71 8.69 -8.42
C MET A 189 2.44 9.74 -9.50
N VAL A 190 2.35 9.35 -10.78
CA VAL A 190 1.99 10.25 -11.88
C VAL A 190 0.58 10.83 -11.71
N CYS A 191 -0.40 10.00 -11.36
CA CYS A 191 -1.75 10.48 -11.05
C CYS A 191 -1.72 11.50 -9.90
N PHE A 192 -1.03 11.17 -8.80
CA PHE A 192 -0.91 12.05 -7.64
C PHE A 192 -0.20 13.37 -7.97
N MET A 193 0.88 13.33 -8.76
CA MET A 193 1.55 14.53 -9.27
C MET A 193 0.61 15.43 -10.08
N GLY A 194 -0.23 14.85 -10.94
CA GLY A 194 -1.26 15.56 -11.67
C GLY A 194 -2.30 16.23 -10.76
N GLU A 195 -2.82 15.49 -9.77
CA GLU A 195 -3.79 16.01 -8.78
C GLU A 195 -3.23 17.18 -7.97
N GLN A 196 -1.93 17.18 -7.66
CA GLN A 196 -1.27 18.23 -6.90
C GLN A 196 -0.67 19.34 -7.78
N ALA A 197 -0.85 19.28 -9.11
CA ALA A 197 -0.21 20.17 -10.08
C ALA A 197 1.31 20.32 -9.85
N HIS A 198 1.97 19.21 -9.52
CA HIS A 198 3.38 19.16 -9.15
C HIS A 198 4.11 18.16 -10.03
N ILE A 199 5.15 18.59 -10.74
CA ILE A 199 5.96 17.72 -11.60
C ILE A 199 7.31 17.48 -10.93
N SER A 200 7.66 16.21 -10.76
CA SER A 200 8.96 15.82 -10.21
C SER A 200 10.10 16.08 -11.18
N MET A 201 11.28 16.38 -10.65
CA MET A 201 12.53 16.44 -11.45
C MET A 201 12.86 15.08 -12.08
N ASP A 202 12.41 13.97 -11.47
CA ASP A 202 12.64 12.62 -11.97
C ASP A 202 11.53 12.14 -12.93
N PHE A 203 10.61 13.02 -13.35
CA PHE A 203 9.48 12.66 -14.21
C PHE A 203 9.93 12.02 -15.54
N ASP A 204 10.97 12.55 -16.17
CA ASP A 204 11.52 11.98 -17.40
C ASP A 204 11.97 10.52 -17.20
N SER A 205 12.55 10.20 -16.04
CA SER A 205 12.95 8.83 -15.70
C SER A 205 11.74 7.90 -15.62
N ILE A 206 10.61 8.39 -15.10
CA ILE A 206 9.36 7.62 -15.04
C ILE A 206 8.87 7.30 -16.45
N ILE A 207 8.87 8.30 -17.34
CA ILE A 207 8.44 8.12 -18.73
C ILE A 207 9.35 7.13 -19.46
N SER A 208 10.68 7.27 -19.36
CA SER A 208 11.63 6.36 -19.99
C SER A 208 11.40 4.92 -19.58
N VAL A 209 11.33 4.64 -18.28
CA VAL A 209 11.13 3.27 -17.76
C VAL A 209 9.77 2.70 -18.17
N THR A 210 8.72 3.54 -18.23
CA THR A 210 7.39 3.11 -18.66
C THR A 210 7.40 2.68 -20.14
N LEU A 211 8.06 3.45 -21.01
CA LEU A 211 8.16 3.15 -22.44
C LEU A 211 9.00 1.91 -22.72
N GLU A 212 10.13 1.73 -22.02
CA GLU A 212 10.96 0.53 -22.13
C GLU A 212 10.16 -0.74 -21.85
N ASN A 213 9.34 -0.73 -20.80
CA ASN A 213 8.48 -1.88 -20.44
C ASN A 213 7.33 -2.11 -21.42
N TYR A 214 6.88 -1.09 -22.15
CA TYR A 214 5.86 -1.24 -23.18
C TYR A 214 6.43 -1.89 -24.45
N ILE A 215 7.64 -1.51 -24.85
CA ILE A 215 8.31 -2.04 -26.05
C ILE A 215 8.75 -3.50 -25.84
N ASP A 216 9.29 -3.83 -24.67
CA ASP A 216 9.66 -5.22 -24.31
C ASP A 216 8.46 -6.17 -24.39
N PHE A 217 7.25 -5.69 -24.08
CA PHE A 217 6.03 -6.48 -24.20
C PHE A 217 5.65 -6.76 -25.66
N GLN A 218 5.83 -5.80 -26.57
CA GLN A 218 5.49 -5.97 -27.99
C GLN A 218 6.48 -6.87 -28.75
N MET A 219 7.73 -6.96 -28.29
CA MET A 219 8.80 -7.71 -28.95
C MET A 219 8.93 -9.17 -28.50
N ASN A 220 7.98 -9.68 -27.70
CA ASN A 220 7.90 -11.09 -27.29
C ASN A 220 6.81 -11.82 -28.11
N PRO A 221 7.12 -12.27 -29.34
CA PRO A 221 6.12 -12.80 -30.29
C PRO A 221 5.55 -14.17 -29.93
N ASP A 222 6.13 -14.91 -28.98
CA ASP A 222 5.69 -16.26 -28.60
C ASP A 222 4.26 -16.28 -28.00
N THR A 223 3.67 -15.13 -27.68
CA THR A 223 2.27 -15.01 -27.21
C THR A 223 1.34 -14.37 -28.25
N MET A 224 1.89 -13.80 -29.35
CA MET A 224 1.11 -13.02 -30.33
C MET A 224 0.67 -13.85 -31.55
N GLU A 225 1.24 -15.03 -31.78
CA GLU A 225 0.86 -15.87 -32.93
C GLU A 225 -0.57 -16.40 -32.85
N ASP A 226 -1.12 -16.61 -31.64
CA ASP A 226 -2.49 -17.13 -31.48
C ASP A 226 -3.58 -16.06 -31.63
N GLN A 227 -3.26 -14.77 -31.46
CA GLN A 227 -4.26 -13.70 -31.49
C GLN A 227 -4.42 -13.01 -32.85
N TRP A 228 -3.37 -12.99 -33.68
CA TRP A 228 -3.40 -12.32 -34.99
C TRP A 228 -3.94 -13.22 -36.11
N VAL A 229 -3.77 -14.54 -36.01
CA VAL A 229 -4.26 -15.48 -37.04
C VAL A 229 -5.79 -15.57 -37.04
N GLN A 230 -6.47 -15.20 -35.94
CA GLN A 230 -7.92 -15.24 -35.85
C GLN A 230 -8.62 -13.92 -36.24
N GLY A 231 -7.90 -12.80 -36.23
CA GLY A 231 -8.42 -11.47 -36.62
C GLY A 231 -8.26 -11.14 -38.11
N VAL A 232 -7.29 -11.73 -38.79
CA VAL A 232 -6.94 -11.36 -40.19
C VAL A 232 -7.66 -12.22 -41.24
N LEU A 233 -8.25 -13.35 -40.88
CA LEU A 233 -9.00 -14.21 -41.82
C LEU A 233 -10.50 -13.89 -41.94
N LYS A 234 -10.99 -12.80 -41.36
CA LYS A 234 -12.41 -12.41 -41.44
C LYS A 234 -12.63 -10.92 -41.68
N THR A 235 -11.99 -10.34 -42.69
CA THR A 235 -12.51 -9.13 -43.35
C THR A 235 -11.85 -9.01 -44.72
N GLU A 236 -12.24 -9.88 -45.64
CA GLU A 236 -12.35 -9.46 -47.04
C GLU A 236 -13.83 -9.19 -47.30
N ASP A 237 -14.08 -8.04 -47.94
CA ASP A 237 -15.35 -7.58 -48.49
C ASP A 237 -16.34 -6.89 -47.52
N ASN A 238 -16.20 -5.57 -47.37
CA ASN A 238 -17.18 -4.56 -47.84
C ASN A 238 -16.92 -3.16 -47.27
N GLY A 239 -17.05 -2.14 -48.13
CA GLY A 239 -16.51 -0.79 -47.95
C GLY A 239 -17.20 0.14 -46.96
N SER A 240 -16.47 1.24 -46.71
CA SER A 240 -16.89 2.58 -46.27
C SER A 240 -18.07 2.71 -45.29
N SER A 241 -17.78 3.06 -44.04
CA SER A 241 -18.18 4.35 -43.43
C SER A 241 -17.76 4.35 -41.96
N PHE A 242 -17.21 5.48 -41.50
CA PHE A 242 -17.05 5.76 -40.08
C PHE A 242 -18.42 6.03 -39.45
N PRO A 243 -18.79 5.40 -38.32
CA PRO A 243 -19.90 5.87 -37.52
C PRO A 243 -19.41 6.58 -36.25
N ASP A 244 -19.73 7.86 -36.19
CA ASP A 244 -19.82 8.68 -34.99
C ASP A 244 -20.96 8.16 -34.09
N ILE A 245 -20.68 7.85 -32.82
CA ILE A 245 -21.71 7.41 -31.85
C ILE A 245 -21.46 8.08 -30.50
N SER A 246 -22.10 9.23 -30.34
CA SER A 246 -22.57 9.76 -29.06
C SER A 246 -23.73 8.91 -28.54
N LYS A 247 -23.46 7.89 -27.72
CA LYS A 247 -24.51 7.24 -26.90
C LYS A 247 -24.04 6.90 -25.49
N LYS A 248 -24.57 7.67 -24.55
CA LYS A 248 -24.67 7.44 -23.12
C LYS A 248 -25.36 6.09 -22.86
N VAL A 249 -24.66 5.12 -22.27
CA VAL A 249 -25.25 3.86 -21.81
C VAL A 249 -25.06 3.74 -20.30
N SER A 250 -26.19 3.63 -19.59
CA SER A 250 -26.29 3.48 -18.15
C SER A 250 -25.88 2.07 -17.70
N LEU A 251 -25.13 2.02 -16.60
CA LEU A 251 -24.65 0.81 -15.94
C LEU A 251 -25.75 0.19 -15.07
N SER A 252 -26.38 -0.87 -15.56
CA SER A 252 -27.13 -1.83 -14.75
C SER A 252 -27.31 -3.10 -15.56
N ASP A 253 -26.44 -4.08 -15.33
CA ASP A 253 -26.66 -5.54 -15.43
C ASP A 253 -25.37 -6.24 -15.88
N LEU A 254 -24.64 -6.79 -14.91
CA LEU A 254 -23.92 -8.07 -15.00
C LEU A 254 -23.15 -8.30 -13.70
N THR A 255 -23.83 -8.86 -12.72
CA THR A 255 -23.20 -9.60 -11.61
C THR A 255 -23.45 -11.08 -11.86
N THR A 256 -22.42 -11.83 -12.25
CA THR A 256 -22.22 -13.22 -11.81
C THR A 256 -20.86 -13.80 -12.22
N LYS A 257 -19.95 -13.82 -11.22
CA LYS A 257 -18.85 -14.78 -10.98
C LYS A 257 -17.58 -14.75 -11.85
N PRO A 258 -16.43 -15.15 -11.25
CA PRO A 258 -15.22 -14.36 -11.32
C PRO A 258 -13.99 -15.19 -11.74
N GLU A 259 -13.39 -14.90 -12.88
CA GLU A 259 -12.00 -15.26 -13.21
C GLU A 259 -11.73 -14.65 -14.59
N LEU A 260 -10.59 -13.97 -14.74
CA LEU A 260 -10.24 -13.06 -15.84
C LEU A 260 -11.05 -11.76 -15.87
N ASP A 261 -10.68 -10.76 -15.05
CA ASP A 261 -10.85 -9.35 -15.47
C ASP A 261 -10.10 -8.30 -14.65
N LEU A 262 -8.97 -8.64 -14.00
CA LEU A 262 -8.22 -7.64 -13.23
C LEU A 262 -7.25 -6.81 -14.10
N ALA A 263 -6.85 -7.32 -15.26
CA ALA A 263 -5.97 -6.59 -16.20
C ALA A 263 -6.72 -5.58 -17.08
N ILE A 264 -7.96 -5.88 -17.46
CA ILE A 264 -8.76 -5.01 -18.34
C ILE A 264 -9.28 -3.77 -17.58
N VAL A 265 -9.60 -3.91 -16.30
CA VAL A 265 -9.99 -2.77 -15.45
C VAL A 265 -8.82 -1.79 -15.24
N HIS A 266 -7.57 -2.25 -15.24
CA HIS A 266 -6.39 -1.40 -15.13
C HIS A 266 -6.05 -0.63 -16.42
N LEU A 267 -6.27 -1.23 -17.60
CA LEU A 267 -6.02 -0.57 -18.88
C LEU A 267 -7.15 0.41 -19.28
N THR A 268 -8.40 0.08 -18.96
CA THR A 268 -9.55 0.98 -19.23
C THR A 268 -9.53 2.23 -18.33
N GLY A 269 -9.02 2.11 -17.10
CA GLY A 269 -8.78 3.26 -16.21
C GLY A 269 -7.73 4.24 -16.76
N LEU A 270 -6.64 3.74 -17.34
CA LEU A 270 -5.61 4.57 -17.97
C LEU A 270 -6.09 5.22 -19.29
N GLY A 271 -6.90 4.50 -20.07
CA GLY A 271 -7.49 5.03 -21.30
C GLY A 271 -8.47 6.19 -21.06
N TYR A 272 -9.28 6.13 -20.00
CA TYR A 272 -10.20 7.21 -19.64
C TYR A 272 -9.49 8.47 -19.12
N VAL A 273 -8.35 8.31 -18.44
CA VAL A 273 -7.54 9.44 -17.97
C VAL A 273 -6.83 10.15 -19.14
N TYR A 274 -6.38 9.43 -20.17
CA TYR A 274 -5.77 10.06 -21.35
C TYR A 274 -6.75 10.90 -22.19
N VAL A 275 -8.03 10.50 -22.24
CA VAL A 275 -9.05 11.23 -23.03
C VAL A 275 -9.50 12.53 -22.35
N THR A 276 -9.32 12.66 -21.03
CA THR A 276 -9.72 13.89 -20.29
C THR A 276 -8.64 14.98 -20.23
N TRP A 277 -7.45 14.73 -20.79
CA TRP A 277 -6.35 15.70 -20.84
C TRP A 277 -6.17 16.40 -22.19
N LEU A 278 -6.99 16.06 -23.20
CA LEU A 278 -6.91 16.62 -24.55
C LEU A 278 -8.12 17.46 -24.98
N ASP A 279 -9.04 17.76 -24.05
CA ASP A 279 -10.15 18.70 -24.25
C ASP A 279 -10.13 19.85 -23.23
#